data_AF-A0A836SBI0-F1
#
_entry.id   AF-A0A836SBI0-F1
#
_cell.length_a   1.000
_cell.length_b   1.000
_cell.length_c   1.000
_cell.angle_alpha   90.00
_cell.angle_beta   90.00
_cell.angle_gamma   90.00
#
_symmetry.space_group_name_H-M   'P 1'
#
loop_
_entity.id
_entity.type
_entity.pdbx_description
1 polymer ?
#
loop_
_entity_poly.entity_id
_entity_poly.type
_entity_poly.pdbx_seq_one_letter_code
_entity_poly.pdbx_strand_id
1 'polypeptide(L)'
;MELKEKIREDLLQKKHNQCAYCERKIEKTNSHIEHIRQRDKFHKLECEYSNLVLSCNDENSCGKYKDSHKNPIAKFWQDEFIHPVFDNPEAFFSFNEDGQILATKENVTRTIKYLNLNSPKLIRSRKTLLLQLIDMKNIDNFLEYFNEFENLLKEYSS
;
A
#
# COMPACT_ATOMS: atom_id res chain seq x y z
N MET A 1 -23.84 -2.09 -11.35
CA MET A 1 -23.42 -2.94 -10.22
C MET A 1 -22.38 -3.97 -10.68
N GLU A 2 -22.65 -4.71 -11.76
CA GLU A 2 -21.73 -5.73 -12.30
C GLU A 2 -20.34 -5.22 -12.71
N LEU A 3 -20.23 -4.06 -13.37
CA LEU A 3 -18.92 -3.56 -13.83
C LEU A 3 -17.96 -3.25 -12.68
N LYS A 4 -18.47 -2.66 -11.59
CA LYS A 4 -17.66 -2.33 -10.40
C LYS A 4 -17.15 -3.60 -9.71
N GLU A 5 -17.97 -4.64 -9.66
CA GLU A 5 -17.58 -5.93 -9.11
C GLU A 5 -16.51 -6.60 -9.99
N LYS A 6 -16.67 -6.58 -11.32
CA LYS A 6 -15.66 -7.08 -12.27
C LYS A 6 -14.33 -6.35 -12.12
N ILE A 7 -14.34 -5.02 -12.02
CA ILE A 7 -13.14 -4.22 -11.79
C ILE A 7 -12.47 -4.61 -10.46
N ARG A 8 -13.27 -4.81 -9.40
CA ARG A 8 -12.72 -5.21 -8.10
C ARG A 8 -12.04 -6.58 -8.17
N GLU A 9 -12.70 -7.55 -8.80
CA GLU A 9 -12.16 -8.92 -8.95
C GLU A 9 -10.88 -8.93 -9.77
N ASP A 10 -10.84 -8.20 -10.88
CA ASP A 10 -9.65 -8.04 -11.71
C ASP A 10 -8.50 -7.36 -10.95
N LEU A 11 -8.76 -6.30 -10.18
CA LEU A 11 -7.75 -5.63 -9.35
C LEU A 11 -7.24 -6.54 -8.22
N LEU A 12 -8.11 -7.31 -7.57
CA LEU A 12 -7.72 -8.30 -6.54
C LEU A 12 -6.78 -9.36 -7.12
N GLN A 13 -7.12 -9.90 -8.30
CA GLN A 13 -6.31 -10.92 -8.96
C GLN A 13 -4.94 -10.36 -9.37
N LYS A 14 -4.91 -9.18 -10.01
CA LYS A 14 -3.67 -8.55 -10.48
C LYS A 14 -2.71 -8.13 -9.37
N LYS A 15 -3.22 -7.88 -8.17
CA LYS A 15 -2.43 -7.44 -7.01
C LYS A 15 -2.28 -8.55 -5.96
N HIS A 16 -2.45 -9.82 -6.34
CA HIS A 16 -2.27 -10.97 -5.46
C HIS A 16 -3.02 -10.86 -4.13
N ASN A 17 -4.22 -10.27 -4.15
CA ASN A 17 -5.02 -10.00 -2.96
C ASN A 17 -4.30 -9.12 -1.92
N GLN A 18 -3.51 -8.13 -2.36
CA GLN A 18 -2.83 -7.19 -1.48
C GLN A 18 -3.31 -5.75 -1.68
N CYS A 19 -3.26 -4.97 -0.60
CA CYS A 19 -3.47 -3.53 -0.65
C CYS A 19 -2.36 -2.89 -1.49
N ALA A 20 -2.75 -2.10 -2.49
CA ALA A 20 -1.81 -1.43 -3.40
C ALA A 20 -0.86 -0.43 -2.71
N TYR A 21 -1.12 -0.07 -1.45
CA TYR A 21 -0.31 0.90 -0.70
C TYR A 21 0.52 0.30 0.42
N CYS A 22 -0.08 -0.58 1.24
CA CYS A 22 0.60 -1.14 2.41
C CYS A 22 0.94 -2.62 2.27
N GLU A 23 0.57 -3.26 1.16
CA GLU A 23 0.88 -4.65 0.82
C GLU A 23 0.37 -5.70 1.80
N ARG A 24 -0.50 -5.31 2.74
CA ARG A 24 -1.24 -6.27 3.56
C ARG A 24 -2.24 -7.04 2.71
N LYS A 25 -2.49 -8.29 3.10
CA LYS A 25 -3.48 -9.15 2.46
C LYS A 25 -4.86 -8.56 2.70
N ILE A 26 -5.65 -8.57 1.65
CA ILE A 26 -7.00 -8.07 1.61
C ILE A 26 -7.90 -9.06 0.88
N GLU A 27 -9.17 -8.95 1.18
CA GLU A 27 -10.26 -9.70 0.58
C GLU A 27 -11.35 -8.70 0.18
N LYS A 28 -12.36 -9.17 -0.54
CA LYS A 28 -13.49 -8.34 -0.97
C LYS A 28 -14.19 -7.63 0.20
N THR A 29 -14.23 -8.23 1.37
CA THR A 29 -14.93 -7.72 2.57
C THR A 29 -14.15 -6.63 3.31
N ASN A 30 -12.82 -6.61 3.21
CA ASN A 30 -11.96 -5.68 3.95
C ASN A 30 -11.20 -4.69 3.04
N SER A 31 -11.65 -4.55 1.79
CA SER A 31 -11.07 -3.66 0.78
C SER A 31 -12.11 -2.77 0.08
N HIS A 32 -11.61 -1.75 -0.60
CA HIS A 32 -12.40 -0.88 -1.48
C HIS A 32 -11.59 -0.52 -2.73
N ILE A 33 -12.32 -0.18 -3.79
CA ILE A 33 -11.71 0.50 -4.94
C ILE A 33 -11.44 1.92 -4.51
N GLU A 34 -10.20 2.34 -4.70
CA GLU A 34 -9.66 3.63 -4.31
C GLU A 34 -9.15 4.37 -5.54
N HIS A 35 -9.37 5.68 -5.56
CA HIS A 35 -8.80 6.57 -6.56
C HIS A 35 -7.42 7.04 -6.10
N ILE A 36 -6.37 6.74 -6.88
CA ILE A 36 -5.00 7.19 -6.59
C ILE A 36 -4.99 8.72 -6.48
N ARG A 37 -5.42 9.41 -7.53
CA ARG A 37 -5.69 10.84 -7.53
C ARG A 37 -7.13 11.11 -7.10
N GLN A 38 -7.30 12.06 -6.18
CA GLN A 38 -8.61 12.39 -5.60
C GLN A 38 -9.66 12.69 -6.66
N ARG A 39 -10.76 11.94 -6.64
CA ARG A 39 -11.88 12.11 -7.57
C ARG A 39 -12.40 13.55 -7.62
N ASP A 40 -12.52 14.20 -6.47
CA ASP A 40 -13.10 15.54 -6.34
C ASP A 40 -12.21 16.63 -6.97
N LYS A 41 -10.92 16.35 -7.20
CA LYS A 41 -9.97 17.27 -7.86
C LYS A 41 -9.71 16.88 -9.31
N PHE A 42 -9.84 15.60 -9.63
CA PHE A 42 -9.48 15.04 -10.93
C PHE A 42 -10.66 14.27 -11.54
N HIS A 43 -11.80 14.94 -11.73
CA HIS A 43 -13.02 14.33 -12.27
C HIS A 43 -12.81 13.59 -13.60
N LYS A 44 -11.90 14.10 -14.46
CA LYS A 44 -11.53 13.44 -15.73
C LYS A 44 -10.92 12.05 -15.54
N LEU A 45 -10.40 11.74 -14.35
CA LEU A 45 -9.76 10.47 -14.02
C LEU A 45 -10.67 9.52 -13.21
N GLU A 46 -11.94 9.88 -13.00
CA GLU A 46 -12.85 9.11 -12.14
C GLU A 46 -13.08 7.68 -12.65
N CYS A 47 -13.18 7.52 -13.97
CA CYS A 47 -13.39 6.24 -14.64
C CYS A 47 -12.12 5.67 -15.29
N GLU A 48 -10.99 6.36 -15.14
CA GLU A 48 -9.72 5.91 -15.72
C GLU A 48 -9.18 4.74 -14.89
N TYR A 49 -9.14 3.55 -15.50
CA TYR A 49 -8.71 2.34 -14.81
C TYR A 49 -7.30 2.48 -14.21
N SER A 50 -6.40 3.22 -14.87
CA SER A 50 -5.06 3.51 -14.35
C SER A 50 -5.06 4.33 -13.06
N ASN A 51 -6.16 5.01 -12.73
CA ASN A 51 -6.33 5.77 -11.49
C ASN A 51 -7.05 4.95 -10.40
N LEU A 52 -7.41 3.69 -10.66
CA LEU A 52 -8.13 2.82 -9.74
C LEU A 52 -7.20 1.73 -9.17
N VAL A 53 -7.22 1.57 -7.86
CA VAL A 53 -6.51 0.51 -7.14
C VAL A 53 -7.37 -0.12 -6.05
N LEU A 54 -6.91 -1.23 -5.49
CA LEU A 54 -7.51 -1.84 -4.31
C LEU A 54 -6.75 -1.40 -3.06
N SER A 55 -7.46 -0.80 -2.11
CA SER A 55 -6.93 -0.38 -0.81
C SER A 55 -7.65 -1.13 0.32
N CYS A 56 -6.94 -1.39 1.41
CA CYS A 56 -7.55 -1.93 2.63
C CYS A 56 -8.47 -0.88 3.30
N ASN A 57 -9.40 -1.36 4.14
CA ASN A 57 -10.34 -0.52 4.91
C ASN A 57 -9.77 -0.01 6.24
N ASP A 58 -8.45 0.19 6.37
CA ASP A 58 -7.85 0.66 7.62
C ASP A 58 -8.07 2.17 7.82
N GLU A 59 -8.84 2.57 8.82
CA GLU A 59 -9.20 3.98 9.06
C GLU A 59 -8.02 4.90 9.43
N ASN A 60 -6.84 4.33 9.71
CA ASN A 60 -5.65 5.07 10.13
C ASN A 60 -4.50 4.97 9.11
N SER A 61 -4.70 4.34 7.95
CA SER A 61 -3.72 4.32 6.86
C SER A 61 -4.37 4.12 5.49
N CYS A 62 -3.59 4.15 4.42
CA CYS A 62 -4.04 3.83 3.05
C CYS A 62 -5.19 4.74 2.57
N GLY A 63 -6.04 4.26 1.66
CA GLY A 63 -7.12 5.06 1.02
C GLY A 63 -8.12 5.65 2.01
N LYS A 64 -8.50 4.93 3.06
CA LYS A 64 -9.44 5.47 4.07
C LYS A 64 -8.85 6.66 4.82
N TYR A 65 -7.61 6.55 5.27
CA TYR A 65 -6.93 7.69 5.90
C TYR A 65 -6.68 8.83 4.94
N LYS A 66 -6.22 8.52 3.72
CA LYS A 66 -5.92 9.45 2.64
C LYS A 66 -7.00 10.52 2.48
N ASP A 67 -8.24 10.09 2.37
CA ASP A 67 -9.39 10.96 2.13
C ASP A 67 -10.16 11.33 3.41
N SER A 68 -9.67 10.91 4.59
CA SER A 68 -10.29 11.24 5.87
C SER A 68 -10.00 12.68 6.32
N HIS A 69 -10.91 13.24 7.11
CA HIS A 69 -10.68 14.50 7.84
C HIS A 69 -9.57 14.41 8.90
N LYS A 70 -9.15 13.19 9.28
CA LYS A 70 -8.04 12.97 10.23
C LYS A 70 -6.67 13.20 9.58
N ASN A 71 -6.61 13.17 8.24
CA ASN A 71 -5.39 13.45 7.51
C ASN A 71 -5.25 14.97 7.32
N PRO A 72 -4.34 15.64 8.06
CA PRO A 72 -4.21 17.10 8.01
C PRO A 72 -3.75 17.59 6.64
N ILE A 73 -3.14 16.71 5.84
CA ILE A 73 -2.64 17.04 4.50
C ILE A 73 -3.56 16.62 3.37
N ALA A 74 -4.71 15.97 3.63
CA ALA A 74 -5.66 15.53 2.61
C ALA A 74 -6.10 16.66 1.65
N LYS A 75 -6.26 17.88 2.18
CA LYS A 75 -6.65 19.04 1.37
C LYS A 75 -5.53 19.54 0.45
N PHE A 76 -4.28 19.27 0.78
CA PHE A 76 -3.09 19.77 0.09
C PHE A 76 -2.49 18.75 -0.88
N TRP A 77 -3.31 17.93 -1.55
CA TRP A 77 -2.81 17.08 -2.65
C TRP A 77 -2.00 17.92 -3.64
N GLN A 78 -0.71 17.63 -3.74
CA GLN A 78 0.20 18.10 -4.78
C GLN A 78 0.48 16.84 -5.59
N ASP A 79 0.31 16.87 -6.91
CA ASP A 79 0.36 15.70 -7.81
C ASP A 79 1.79 15.10 -7.94
N GLU A 80 2.48 14.95 -6.82
CA GLU A 80 3.82 14.42 -6.61
C GLU A 80 3.78 13.07 -5.88
N PHE A 81 2.60 12.45 -5.84
CA PHE A 81 2.37 11.16 -5.22
C PHE A 81 2.99 10.04 -6.06
N ILE A 82 3.64 9.08 -5.41
CA ILE A 82 4.18 7.91 -6.10
C ILE A 82 3.03 7.01 -6.54
N HIS A 83 2.96 6.77 -7.84
CA HIS A 83 1.91 5.99 -8.45
C HIS A 83 2.12 4.48 -8.25
N PRO A 84 1.31 3.78 -7.43
CA PRO A 84 1.51 2.37 -7.06
C PRO A 84 1.39 1.36 -8.23
N VAL A 85 1.06 1.84 -9.43
CA VAL A 85 0.95 1.02 -10.64
C VAL A 85 2.09 1.29 -11.63
N PHE A 86 2.64 2.51 -11.66
CA PHE A 86 3.59 2.93 -12.70
C PHE A 86 4.99 3.18 -12.16
N ASP A 87 5.09 3.60 -10.90
CA ASP A 87 6.35 3.82 -10.23
C ASP A 87 6.82 2.53 -9.56
N ASN A 88 8.11 2.22 -9.65
CA ASN A 88 8.72 1.09 -8.95
C ASN A 88 8.96 1.44 -7.47
N PRO A 89 8.18 0.94 -6.50
CA PRO A 89 8.30 1.32 -5.10
C PRO A 89 9.69 1.04 -4.50
N GLU A 90 10.34 -0.05 -4.96
CA GLU A 90 11.68 -0.48 -4.53
C GLU A 90 12.77 0.58 -4.84
N ALA A 91 12.54 1.46 -5.81
CA ALA A 91 13.46 2.55 -6.14
C ALA A 91 13.33 3.78 -5.20
N PHE A 92 12.30 3.82 -4.36
CA PHE A 92 11.86 5.02 -3.66
C PHE A 92 11.90 4.91 -2.14
N PHE A 93 11.82 3.72 -1.57
CA PHE A 93 11.93 3.54 -0.12
C PHE A 93 12.65 2.25 0.24
N SER A 94 13.11 2.19 1.50
CA SER A 94 13.63 1.00 2.14
C SER A 94 12.91 0.75 3.47
N PHE A 95 13.23 -0.34 4.16
CA PHE A 95 12.73 -0.62 5.50
C PHE A 95 13.87 -0.61 6.52
N ASN A 96 13.56 -0.25 7.77
CA ASN A 96 14.49 -0.47 8.89
C ASN A 96 14.08 -1.68 9.72
N GLU A 97 14.94 -2.05 10.68
CA GLU A 97 14.75 -3.21 11.57
C GLU A 97 13.49 -3.11 12.45
N ASP A 98 12.95 -1.90 12.65
CA ASP A 98 11.69 -1.67 13.36
C ASP A 98 10.46 -1.82 12.46
N GLY A 99 10.62 -2.07 11.16
CA GLY A 99 9.52 -2.17 10.19
C GLY A 99 8.99 -0.80 9.72
N GLN A 100 9.75 0.27 9.91
CA GLN A 100 9.42 1.60 9.36
C GLN A 100 9.88 1.69 7.91
N ILE A 101 9.07 2.33 7.08
CA ILE A 101 9.46 2.72 5.73
C ILE A 101 10.29 4.00 5.80
N LEU A 102 11.46 3.99 5.16
CA LEU A 102 12.36 5.12 5.01
C LEU A 102 12.32 5.61 3.56
N ALA A 103 12.01 6.89 3.36
CA ALA A 103 12.01 7.51 2.05
C ALA A 103 13.43 7.84 1.56
N THR A 104 13.69 7.67 0.26
CA THR A 104 14.94 8.12 -0.37
C THR A 104 14.82 9.50 -1.01
N LYS A 105 13.59 9.99 -1.25
CA LYS A 105 13.30 11.31 -1.86
C LYS A 105 12.09 11.97 -1.20
N GLU A 106 11.98 13.29 -1.37
CA GLU A 106 10.93 14.11 -0.73
C GLU A 106 9.50 13.74 -1.16
N ASN A 107 9.28 13.42 -2.44
CA ASN A 107 7.97 13.01 -2.96
C ASN A 107 7.49 11.67 -2.35
N VAL A 108 8.43 10.78 -2.01
CA VAL A 108 8.18 9.53 -1.27
C VAL A 108 7.78 9.84 0.16
N THR A 109 8.51 10.73 0.83
CA THR A 109 8.18 11.18 2.19
C THR A 109 6.76 11.70 2.26
N ARG A 110 6.34 12.48 1.25
CA ARG A 110 4.98 12.99 1.13
C ARG A 110 3.98 11.85 0.97
N THR A 111 4.22 10.90 0.06
CA THR A 111 3.35 9.72 -0.15
C THR A 111 3.18 8.91 1.15
N ILE A 112 4.27 8.62 1.86
CA ILE A 112 4.26 7.88 3.14
C ILE A 112 3.40 8.61 4.17
N LYS A 113 3.55 9.93 4.30
CA LYS A 113 2.74 10.76 5.22
C LYS A 113 1.27 10.79 4.80
N TYR A 114 1.01 10.94 3.49
CA TYR A 114 -0.33 11.11 2.94
C TYR A 114 -1.20 9.86 3.16
N LEU A 115 -0.59 8.68 3.06
CA LEU A 115 -1.23 7.39 3.30
C LEU A 115 -1.01 6.87 4.73
N ASN A 116 -0.27 7.61 5.56
CA ASN A 116 0.20 7.16 6.88
C ASN A 116 0.76 5.71 6.86
N LEU A 117 1.68 5.42 5.93
CA LEU A 117 2.24 4.06 5.78
C LEU A 117 3.12 3.64 6.95
N ASN A 118 3.51 4.58 7.82
CA ASN A 118 4.19 4.33 9.09
C ASN A 118 3.23 4.45 10.28
N SER A 119 1.95 4.12 10.09
CA SER A 119 1.03 3.99 11.22
C SER A 119 1.56 2.93 12.21
N PRO A 120 1.32 3.08 13.53
CA PRO A 120 1.84 2.14 14.53
C PRO A 120 1.46 0.68 14.25
N LYS A 121 0.28 0.45 13.67
CA LYS A 121 -0.19 -0.88 13.28
C LYS A 121 0.65 -1.47 12.15
N LEU A 122 0.94 -0.70 11.10
CA LEU A 122 1.74 -1.16 9.97
C LEU A 122 3.19 -1.42 10.37
N ILE A 123 3.79 -0.52 11.17
CA ILE A 123 5.14 -0.73 11.73
C ILE A 123 5.19 -2.04 12.51
N ARG A 124 4.23 -2.26 13.42
CA ARG A 124 4.17 -3.49 14.20
C ARG A 124 4.02 -4.73 13.32
N SER A 125 3.15 -4.70 12.32
CA SER A 125 2.96 -5.83 11.39
C SER A 125 4.25 -6.14 10.62
N ARG A 126 4.94 -5.13 10.10
CA ARG A 126 6.23 -5.32 9.41
C ARG A 126 7.32 -5.84 10.34
N LYS A 127 7.39 -5.31 11.57
CA LYS A 127 8.33 -5.80 12.59
C LYS A 127 8.08 -7.27 12.95
N THR A 128 6.81 -7.66 13.11
CA THR A 128 6.44 -9.06 13.34
C THR A 128 6.90 -9.94 12.18
N LEU A 129 6.69 -9.51 10.94
CA LEU A 129 7.18 -10.23 9.76
C LEU A 129 8.71 -10.36 9.77
N LEU A 130 9.45 -9.27 10.02
CA LEU A 130 10.92 -9.29 10.11
C LEU A 130 11.42 -10.29 11.16
N LEU A 131 10.82 -10.33 12.34
CA LEU A 131 11.16 -11.31 13.38
C LEU A 131 10.90 -12.75 12.91
N GLN A 132 9.77 -13.00 12.24
CA GLN A 132 9.46 -14.32 11.67
C GLN A 132 10.47 -14.73 10.60
N LEU A 133 10.92 -13.81 9.74
CA LEU A 133 11.96 -14.09 8.74
C LEU A 133 13.27 -14.53 9.42
N ILE A 134 13.67 -13.86 10.51
CA ILE A 134 14.87 -14.22 11.28
C ILE A 134 14.74 -15.62 11.90
N ASP A 135 13.59 -15.91 12.50
CA ASP A 135 13.34 -17.19 13.17
C ASP A 135 13.25 -18.35 12.17
N MET A 136 12.72 -18.10 10.98
CA MET A 136 12.45 -19.12 9.95
C MET A 136 13.57 -19.24 8.89
N LYS A 137 14.64 -18.44 8.97
CA LYS A 137 15.69 -18.36 7.93
C LYS A 137 16.39 -19.67 7.57
N ASN A 138 16.33 -20.67 8.45
CA ASN A 138 16.93 -22.00 8.26
C ASN A 138 15.95 -23.03 7.69
N ILE A 139 14.70 -22.64 7.41
CA ILE A 139 13.68 -23.51 6.83
C ILE A 139 13.73 -23.32 5.31
N ASP A 140 13.82 -24.42 4.57
CA ASP A 140 13.77 -24.38 3.10
C ASP A 140 12.45 -23.77 2.62
N ASN A 141 12.53 -22.91 1.60
CA ASN A 141 11.38 -22.23 0.98
C ASN A 141 10.50 -21.42 1.96
N PHE A 142 11.05 -20.96 3.08
CA PHE A 142 10.26 -20.25 4.10
C PHE A 142 9.54 -18.99 3.59
N LEU A 143 10.04 -18.37 2.52
CA LEU A 143 9.41 -17.20 1.89
C LEU A 143 8.00 -17.51 1.35
N GLU A 144 7.72 -18.75 0.96
CA GLU A 144 6.40 -19.19 0.45
C GLU A 144 5.29 -19.10 1.52
N TYR A 145 5.65 -19.02 2.81
CA TYR A 145 4.69 -18.86 3.90
C TYR A 145 4.18 -17.42 4.05
N PHE A 146 4.80 -16.45 3.38
CA PHE A 146 4.44 -15.04 3.48
C PHE A 146 3.71 -14.56 2.22
N ASN A 147 2.64 -13.81 2.43
CA ASN A 147 1.79 -13.28 1.36
C ASN A 147 1.41 -11.81 1.60
N GLU A 148 2.19 -11.10 2.40
CA GLU A 148 2.06 -9.68 2.69
C GLU A 148 3.44 -9.01 2.64
N PHE A 149 3.45 -7.70 2.39
CA PHE A 149 4.65 -6.87 2.40
C PHE A 149 5.73 -7.35 1.42
N GLU A 150 5.34 -7.58 0.16
CA GLU A 150 6.21 -8.08 -0.90
C GLU A 150 7.52 -7.28 -1.03
N ASN A 151 7.47 -5.95 -0.94
CA ASN A 151 8.67 -5.13 -1.05
C ASN A 151 9.61 -5.31 0.15
N LEU A 152 9.06 -5.51 1.36
CA LEU A 152 9.88 -5.83 2.53
C LEU A 152 10.52 -7.21 2.39
N LEU A 153 9.75 -8.19 1.91
CA LEU A 153 10.26 -9.55 1.69
C LEU A 153 11.42 -9.54 0.70
N LYS A 154 11.29 -8.84 -0.43
CA LYS A 154 12.36 -8.70 -1.43
C LYS A 154 13.62 -8.08 -0.86
N GLU A 155 13.49 -6.99 -0.09
CA GLU A 155 14.63 -6.29 0.51
C GLU A 155 15.41 -7.18 1.50
N TYR A 156 14.72 -8.02 2.27
CA TYR A 156 15.33 -8.88 3.29
C TYR A 156 15.60 -10.33 2.83
N SER A 157 15.27 -10.67 1.58
CA SER A 157 15.58 -11.97 0.96
C SER A 157 16.67 -11.92 -0.10
N SER A 158 17.14 -10.71 -0.45
CA SER A 158 18.26 -10.47 -1.38
C SER A 158 19.61 -10.56 -0.66
#